data_AF-A0A088E6G8-F1
#
_entry.id   AF-A0A088E6G8-F1
#
_cell.length_a   1.000
_cell.length_b   1.000
_cell.length_c   1.000
_cell.angle_alpha   90.00
_cell.angle_beta   90.00
_cell.angle_gamma   90.00
#
_symmetry.space_group_name_H-M   'P 1'
#
loop_
_entity.id
_entity.type
_entity.pdbx_description
1 polymer ?
#
loop_
_entity_poly.entity_id
_entity_poly.type
_entity_poly.pdbx_seq_one_letter_code
_entity_poly.pdbx_strand_id
1 'polypeptide(L)'
;MINTLVETLIQVSAVLALSPLYPGILEKMKARVEGRRGPSIFQPYYDLLKLNKKEMTIPRNAGWLFVNGPYLVFSIYVLISFVIPVVYPEPVYLTPVVDFLGGALLFSLSGFLKVYESMESSSNLVTLGVSRNISFAYLGEATLLTVFIAVALVTGTNNPYITMEAIQSPTEYLFLPHITASVAFFMLWLYETGKLPLESSGMSEMGMIDDSLVYEYSGKGLMLLRWGSYVKSYLLGSVLLNVFLIPWGMQTGVLGAMADVGIMFLKWLVLLMITVVIETSLAKFRLFKIQDFLIVALVLSVFSVILTVTLNG
;
A
#
# COMPACT_ATOMS: atom_id res chain seq x y z
N MET A 1 6.90 -1.35 28.71
CA MET A 1 5.65 -0.54 28.60
C MET A 1 5.91 0.86 28.10
N ILE A 2 6.76 1.68 28.73
CA ILE A 2 7.05 3.04 28.24
C ILE A 2 7.84 2.98 26.91
N ASN A 3 8.93 2.21 26.85
CA ASN A 3 9.75 2.08 25.64
C ASN A 3 8.94 1.57 24.44
N THR A 4 8.15 0.51 24.63
CA THR A 4 7.23 -0.03 23.61
C THR A 4 6.22 1.00 23.12
N LEU A 5 5.72 1.87 24.00
CA LEU A 5 4.80 2.95 23.61
C LEU A 5 5.53 4.03 22.79
N VAL A 6 6.76 4.37 23.17
CA VAL A 6 7.61 5.30 22.40
C VAL A 6 7.93 4.74 21.02
N GLU A 7 8.34 3.47 20.92
CA GLU A 7 8.57 2.76 19.65
C GLU A 7 7.31 2.77 18.77
N THR A 8 6.14 2.55 19.37
CA THR A 8 4.84 2.65 18.68
C THR A 8 4.60 4.03 18.11
N LEU A 9 4.79 5.06 18.93
CA LEU A 9 4.61 6.45 18.50
C LEU A 9 5.57 6.80 17.38
N ILE A 10 6.82 6.36 17.44
CA ILE A 10 7.82 6.57 16.39
C ILE A 10 7.36 5.90 15.09
N GLN A 11 6.97 4.63 15.12
CA GLN A 11 6.51 3.91 13.92
C GLN A 11 5.30 4.59 13.26
N VAL A 12 4.25 4.87 14.03
CA VAL A 12 2.99 5.42 13.50
C VAL A 12 3.21 6.86 13.01
N SER A 13 3.96 7.67 13.75
CA SER A 13 4.29 9.03 13.30
C SER A 13 5.17 9.03 12.06
N ALA A 14 6.14 8.11 11.96
CA ALA A 14 6.98 7.95 10.78
C ALA A 14 6.15 7.50 9.56
N VAL A 15 5.18 6.59 9.72
CA VAL A 15 4.25 6.19 8.66
C VAL A 15 3.46 7.39 8.14
N LEU A 16 2.85 8.15 9.05
CA LEU A 16 2.03 9.30 8.70
C LEU A 16 2.84 10.44 8.09
N ALA A 17 4.05 10.66 8.60
CA ALA A 17 4.95 11.68 8.12
C ALA A 17 5.60 11.30 6.80
N LEU A 18 6.13 10.09 6.63
CA LEU A 18 6.86 9.70 5.41
C LEU A 18 5.95 9.31 4.24
N SER A 19 4.73 8.84 4.49
CA SER A 19 3.83 8.39 3.41
C SER A 19 3.59 9.43 2.31
N PRO A 20 3.34 10.74 2.58
CA PRO A 20 3.17 11.74 1.52
C PRO A 20 4.49 12.13 0.86
N LEU A 21 5.64 11.88 1.50
CA LEU A 21 6.96 12.23 0.98
C LEU A 21 7.30 11.42 -0.28
N TYR A 22 7.04 10.11 -0.26
CA TYR A 22 7.45 9.21 -1.34
C TYR A 22 6.78 9.50 -2.69
N PRO A 23 5.47 9.77 -2.77
CA PRO A 23 4.86 10.28 -4.01
C PRO A 23 5.52 11.56 -4.51
N GLY A 24 5.91 12.48 -3.61
CA GLY A 24 6.60 13.72 -3.98
C GLY A 24 8.01 13.50 -4.53
N ILE A 25 8.77 12.56 -3.93
CA ILE A 25 10.07 12.13 -4.45
C ILE A 25 9.91 11.46 -5.81
N LEU A 26 8.94 10.55 -5.93
CA LEU A 26 8.65 9.84 -7.16
C LEU A 26 8.38 10.79 -8.33
N GLU A 27 7.48 11.75 -8.15
CA GLU A 27 7.16 12.76 -9.18
C GLU A 27 8.37 13.64 -9.52
N LYS A 28 9.22 13.97 -8.53
CA LYS A 28 10.47 14.68 -8.79
C LYS A 28 11.44 13.86 -9.63
N MET A 29 11.59 12.57 -9.33
CA MET A 29 12.48 11.66 -10.05
C MET A 29 11.98 11.45 -11.48
N LYS A 30 10.70 11.17 -11.68
CA LYS A 30 10.09 11.04 -13.02
C LYS A 30 10.33 12.28 -13.87
N ALA A 31 10.03 13.46 -13.33
CA ALA A 31 10.20 14.71 -14.06
C ALA A 31 11.66 14.93 -14.51
N ARG A 32 12.64 14.53 -13.69
CA ARG A 32 14.07 14.60 -14.06
C ARG A 32 14.40 13.64 -15.22
N VAL A 33 13.89 12.41 -15.19
CA VAL A 33 14.08 11.44 -16.28
C VAL A 33 13.41 11.93 -17.57
N GLU A 34 12.25 12.56 -17.47
CA GLU A 34 11.53 13.18 -18.58
C GLU A 34 12.14 14.52 -19.07
N GLY A 35 13.24 14.99 -18.47
CA GLY A 35 13.91 16.24 -18.86
C GLY A 35 13.16 17.53 -18.50
N ARG A 36 12.14 17.47 -17.63
CA ARG A 36 11.35 18.63 -17.18
C ARG A 36 11.60 19.00 -15.72
N ARG A 37 11.27 20.25 -15.35
CA ARG A 37 11.29 20.66 -13.94
C ARG A 37 10.01 20.19 -13.25
N GLY A 38 10.13 19.12 -12.46
CA GLY A 38 9.03 18.59 -11.64
C GLY A 38 8.71 19.45 -10.41
N PRO A 39 7.57 19.17 -9.74
CA PRO A 39 7.12 19.87 -8.53
C PRO A 39 8.11 19.74 -7.37
N SER A 40 7.84 20.41 -6.25
CA SER A 40 8.63 20.21 -5.02
C SER A 40 8.38 18.82 -4.44
N ILE A 41 9.38 18.25 -3.76
CA ILE A 41 9.24 16.98 -3.03
C ILE A 41 8.16 17.10 -1.94
N PHE A 42 7.99 18.29 -1.35
CA PHE A 42 6.99 18.55 -0.32
C PHE A 42 5.60 18.91 -0.87
N GLN A 43 5.39 18.83 -2.19
CA GLN A 43 4.11 19.17 -2.82
C GLN A 43 2.91 18.41 -2.22
N PRO A 44 3.00 17.09 -1.96
CA PRO A 44 1.87 16.36 -1.37
C PRO A 44 1.43 16.91 0.00
N TYR A 45 2.35 17.40 0.83
CA TYR A 45 1.99 18.03 2.10
C TYR A 45 1.27 19.36 1.89
N TYR A 46 1.75 20.19 0.95
CA TYR A 46 1.07 21.44 0.62
C TYR A 46 -0.34 21.20 0.10
N ASP A 47 -0.54 20.14 -0.69
CA ASP A 47 -1.85 19.76 -1.20
C ASP A 47 -2.77 19.26 -0.07
N LEU A 48 -2.26 18.44 0.86
CA LEU A 48 -3.02 18.02 2.05
C LEU A 48 -3.42 19.23 2.93
N LEU A 49 -2.47 20.13 3.20
CA LEU A 49 -2.74 21.35 3.98
C LEU A 49 -3.75 22.27 3.28
N LYS A 50 -3.68 22.37 1.94
CA LYS A 50 -4.65 23.11 1.13
C LYS A 50 -6.04 22.50 1.24
N LEU A 51 -6.17 21.18 1.14
CA LEU A 51 -7.45 20.48 1.24
C LEU A 51 -8.06 20.59 2.64
N ASN A 52 -7.23 20.56 3.69
CA ASN A 52 -7.70 20.75 5.06
C ASN A 52 -8.37 22.12 5.31
N LYS A 53 -7.91 23.16 4.58
CA LYS A 53 -8.42 24.53 4.66
C LYS A 53 -9.65 24.76 3.77
N LYS A 54 -10.00 23.82 2.90
CA LYS A 54 -11.15 23.93 2.00
C LYS A 54 -12.42 23.44 2.68
N GLU A 55 -13.53 24.06 2.32
CA GLU A 55 -14.86 23.61 2.68
C GLU A 55 -15.17 22.25 2.02
N MET A 56 -15.94 21.44 2.73
CA MET A 56 -16.44 20.17 2.23
C MET A 56 -17.81 20.40 1.59
N THR A 57 -17.93 20.10 0.31
CA THR A 57 -19.18 20.09 -0.45
C THR A 57 -19.76 18.69 -0.41
N ILE A 58 -21.00 18.56 0.07
CA ILE A 58 -21.67 17.27 0.22
C ILE A 58 -22.80 17.21 -0.83
N PRO A 59 -22.86 16.17 -1.69
CA PRO A 59 -23.95 15.98 -2.63
C PRO A 59 -25.31 15.89 -1.91
N ARG A 60 -26.38 16.36 -2.55
CA ARG A 60 -27.73 16.41 -1.94
C ARG A 60 -28.25 15.05 -1.49
N ASN A 61 -27.87 13.98 -2.19
CA ASN A 61 -28.31 12.61 -1.92
C ASN A 61 -27.27 11.78 -1.16
N ALA A 62 -26.18 12.39 -0.69
CA ALA A 62 -25.13 11.69 0.04
C ALA A 62 -25.64 11.21 1.40
N GLY A 63 -25.32 9.97 1.75
CA GLY A 63 -25.64 9.38 3.03
C GLY A 63 -24.64 9.76 4.12
N TRP A 64 -24.83 9.16 5.30
CA TRP A 64 -23.96 9.38 6.46
C TRP A 64 -22.55 8.81 6.24
N LEU A 65 -22.42 7.78 5.39
CA LEU A 65 -21.15 7.13 5.15
C LEU A 65 -20.27 7.96 4.20
N PHE A 66 -20.84 8.72 3.26
CA PHE A 66 -20.08 9.67 2.46
C PHE A 66 -19.36 10.69 3.34
N VAL A 67 -19.99 11.13 4.44
CA VAL A 67 -19.40 12.11 5.37
C VAL A 67 -18.38 11.48 6.30
N ASN A 68 -18.70 10.31 6.87
CA ASN A 68 -17.88 9.67 7.92
C ASN A 68 -16.87 8.65 7.40
N GLY A 69 -17.11 8.08 6.23
CA GLY A 69 -16.32 7.04 5.61
C GLY A 69 -14.85 7.43 5.40
N PRO A 70 -14.49 8.67 4.98
CA PRO A 70 -13.10 9.09 4.89
C PRO A 70 -12.35 8.99 6.22
N TYR A 71 -13.04 9.25 7.33
CA TYR A 71 -12.46 9.11 8.68
C TYR A 71 -12.29 7.64 9.05
N LEU A 72 -13.26 6.78 8.70
CA LEU A 72 -13.19 5.33 8.96
C LEU A 72 -12.05 4.69 8.16
N VAL A 73 -11.99 4.94 6.84
CA VAL A 73 -10.95 4.42 5.95
C VAL A 73 -9.56 4.86 6.42
N PHE A 74 -9.38 6.15 6.71
CA PHE A 74 -8.12 6.66 7.22
C PHE A 74 -7.74 6.03 8.57
N SER A 75 -8.70 5.89 9.49
CA SER A 75 -8.47 5.28 10.80
C SER A 75 -8.08 3.81 10.69
N ILE A 76 -8.63 3.06 9.73
CA ILE A 76 -8.24 1.67 9.47
C ILE A 76 -6.79 1.61 8.97
N TYR A 77 -6.37 2.48 8.05
CA TYR A 77 -4.97 2.52 7.62
C TYR A 77 -4.02 2.91 8.75
N VAL A 78 -4.43 3.84 9.62
CA VAL A 78 -3.69 4.16 10.83
C VAL A 78 -3.60 2.92 11.73
N LEU A 79 -4.69 2.19 11.95
CA LEU A 79 -4.71 0.97 12.77
C LEU A 79 -3.78 -0.10 12.22
N ILE A 80 -3.74 -0.31 10.89
CA ILE A 80 -2.81 -1.25 10.25
C ILE A 80 -1.34 -0.90 10.56
N SER A 81 -1.01 0.39 10.71
CA SER A 81 0.35 0.82 11.07
C SER A 81 0.79 0.41 12.49
N PHE A 82 -0.14 0.05 13.38
CA PHE A 82 0.17 -0.53 14.70
C PHE A 82 0.39 -2.05 14.63
N VAL A 83 -0.07 -2.68 13.55
CA VAL A 83 -0.14 -4.13 13.40
C VAL A 83 1.00 -4.68 12.56
N ILE A 84 1.45 -3.95 11.54
CA ILE A 84 2.41 -4.45 10.56
C ILE A 84 3.81 -3.88 10.86
N PRO A 85 4.90 -4.67 10.71
CA PRO A 85 6.28 -4.20 10.82
C PRO A 85 6.63 -3.31 9.63
N VAL A 86 6.47 -2.00 9.82
CA VAL A 86 6.70 -1.01 8.77
C VAL A 86 8.04 -0.31 8.98
N VAL A 87 8.29 0.15 10.20
CA VAL A 87 9.47 0.96 10.54
C VAL A 87 10.29 0.33 11.65
N TYR A 88 9.69 -0.43 12.57
CA TYR A 88 10.43 -1.09 13.66
C TYR A 88 10.31 -2.62 13.52
N PRO A 89 11.39 -3.39 13.74
CA PRO A 89 11.43 -4.82 13.42
C PRO A 89 10.85 -5.72 14.53
N GLU A 90 10.64 -5.19 15.74
CA GLU A 90 10.10 -5.96 16.86
C GLU A 90 8.62 -5.61 17.15
N PRO A 91 7.86 -6.53 17.79
CA PRO A 91 6.46 -6.30 18.13
C PRO A 91 6.22 -5.02 18.93
N VAL A 92 5.38 -4.18 18.36
CA VAL A 92 4.97 -2.88 18.90
C VAL A 92 3.69 -3.06 19.75
N TYR A 93 3.25 -2.03 20.48
CA TYR A 93 1.99 -2.11 21.25
C TYR A 93 0.81 -2.50 20.33
N LEU A 94 0.00 -3.48 20.75
CA LEU A 94 -1.11 -4.13 19.99
C LEU A 94 -0.71 -5.13 18.88
N THR A 95 0.58 -5.28 18.58
CA THR A 95 1.05 -6.27 17.59
C THR A 95 0.58 -7.72 17.83
N PRO A 96 0.58 -8.27 19.07
CA PRO A 96 0.23 -9.66 19.29
C PRO A 96 -1.21 -10.06 18.94
N VAL A 97 -2.06 -9.08 18.57
CA VAL A 97 -3.50 -9.27 18.37
C VAL A 97 -3.84 -9.62 16.91
N VAL A 98 -2.95 -9.33 15.95
CA VAL A 98 -3.28 -9.42 14.52
C VAL A 98 -2.13 -10.02 13.72
N ASP A 99 -2.47 -10.97 12.83
CA ASP A 99 -1.54 -11.68 11.94
C ASP A 99 -1.62 -11.14 10.49
N PHE A 100 -0.86 -11.71 9.56
CA PHE A 100 -0.91 -11.26 8.15
C PHE A 100 -2.33 -11.33 7.56
N LEU A 101 -3.10 -12.36 7.92
CA LEU A 101 -4.48 -12.52 7.44
C LEU A 101 -5.38 -11.40 7.99
N GLY A 102 -5.30 -11.09 9.27
CA GLY A 102 -6.00 -9.97 9.86
C GLY A 102 -5.60 -8.63 9.24
N GLY A 103 -4.31 -8.44 8.94
CA GLY A 103 -3.83 -7.29 8.18
C GLY A 103 -4.46 -7.18 6.78
N ALA A 104 -4.49 -8.29 6.03
CA ALA A 104 -5.15 -8.35 4.73
C ALA A 104 -6.65 -8.06 4.81
N LEU A 105 -7.35 -8.60 5.81
CA LEU A 105 -8.78 -8.33 6.02
C LEU A 105 -9.04 -6.86 6.36
N LEU A 106 -8.16 -6.20 7.10
CA LEU A 106 -8.27 -4.76 7.35
C LEU A 106 -8.06 -3.94 6.05
N PHE A 107 -7.12 -4.35 5.19
CA PHE A 107 -6.99 -3.74 3.85
C PHE A 107 -8.26 -3.95 3.02
N SER A 108 -8.81 -5.17 2.95
CA SER A 108 -10.07 -5.45 2.26
C SER A 108 -11.24 -4.64 2.83
N LEU A 109 -11.34 -4.52 4.16
CA LEU A 109 -12.37 -3.70 4.81
C LEU A 109 -12.26 -2.22 4.41
N SER A 110 -11.05 -1.68 4.37
CA SER A 110 -10.82 -0.30 3.93
C SER A 110 -11.22 -0.10 2.45
N GLY A 111 -10.91 -1.07 1.58
CA GLY A 111 -11.29 -1.05 0.17
C GLY A 111 -12.80 -1.13 -0.03
N PHE A 112 -13.47 -2.05 0.67
CA PHE A 112 -14.91 -2.17 0.69
C PHE A 112 -15.60 -0.87 1.13
N LEU A 113 -15.15 -0.27 2.24
CA LEU A 113 -15.71 0.98 2.74
C LEU A 113 -15.52 2.12 1.73
N LYS A 114 -14.34 2.23 1.11
CA LYS A 114 -14.03 3.24 0.08
C LYS A 114 -14.91 3.10 -1.16
N VAL A 115 -15.19 1.86 -1.58
CA VAL A 115 -16.11 1.61 -2.70
C VAL A 115 -17.53 1.99 -2.30
N TYR A 116 -17.99 1.54 -1.14
CA TYR A 116 -19.37 1.74 -0.70
C TYR A 116 -19.69 3.21 -0.42
N GLU A 117 -18.79 3.96 0.23
CA GLU A 117 -18.96 5.40 0.47
C GLU A 117 -19.03 6.20 -0.85
N SER A 118 -18.27 5.82 -1.87
CA SER A 118 -18.24 6.52 -3.16
C SER A 118 -19.58 6.40 -3.90
N MET A 119 -20.27 5.27 -3.75
CA MET A 119 -21.58 5.03 -4.36
C MET A 119 -22.68 5.93 -3.80
N GLU A 120 -22.55 6.40 -2.55
CA GLU A 120 -23.55 7.30 -1.94
C GLU A 120 -23.61 8.67 -2.63
N SER A 121 -22.57 9.06 -3.38
CA SER A 121 -22.59 10.29 -4.18
C SER A 121 -23.69 10.31 -5.25
N SER A 122 -24.25 9.14 -5.62
CA SER A 122 -25.27 8.98 -6.66
C SER A 122 -24.86 9.54 -8.04
N SER A 123 -23.55 9.67 -8.29
CA SER A 123 -22.99 10.18 -9.54
C SER A 123 -22.73 9.04 -10.52
N ASN A 124 -23.26 9.14 -11.74
CA ASN A 124 -23.10 8.13 -12.79
C ASN A 124 -21.63 7.85 -13.11
N LEU A 125 -20.77 8.88 -13.07
CA LEU A 125 -19.34 8.75 -13.34
C LEU A 125 -18.64 7.91 -12.25
N VAL A 126 -18.99 8.15 -10.99
CA VAL A 126 -18.46 7.38 -9.86
C VAL A 126 -18.96 5.94 -9.93
N THR A 127 -20.23 5.70 -10.25
CA THR A 127 -20.77 4.34 -10.41
C THR A 127 -20.05 3.54 -11.51
N LEU A 128 -19.71 4.17 -12.64
CA LEU A 128 -18.90 3.53 -13.69
C LEU A 128 -17.48 3.21 -13.22
N GLY A 129 -16.88 4.05 -12.38
CA GLY A 129 -15.59 3.81 -11.75
C GLY A 129 -15.61 2.66 -10.74
N VAL A 130 -16.64 2.65 -9.88
CA VAL A 130 -16.89 1.58 -8.90
C VAL A 130 -17.04 0.22 -9.59
N SER A 131 -17.82 0.15 -10.67
CA SER A 131 -17.98 -1.10 -11.44
C SER A 131 -16.64 -1.66 -11.94
N ARG A 132 -15.74 -0.78 -12.41
CA ARG A 132 -14.38 -1.15 -12.81
C ARG A 132 -13.54 -1.61 -11.63
N ASN A 133 -13.57 -0.87 -10.52
CA ASN A 133 -12.82 -1.20 -9.31
C ASN A 133 -13.21 -2.58 -8.77
N ILE A 134 -14.51 -2.85 -8.57
CA ILE A 134 -15.01 -4.14 -8.10
C ILE A 134 -14.61 -5.28 -9.05
N SER A 135 -14.64 -5.03 -10.37
CA SER A 135 -14.29 -6.03 -11.39
C SER A 135 -12.83 -6.50 -11.32
N PHE A 136 -11.93 -5.75 -10.68
CA PHE A 136 -10.52 -6.11 -10.56
C PHE A 136 -10.08 -6.34 -9.11
N ALA A 137 -10.71 -5.66 -8.14
CA ALA A 137 -10.36 -5.70 -6.72
C ALA A 137 -10.37 -7.12 -6.15
N TYR A 138 -11.31 -7.97 -6.55
CA TYR A 138 -11.40 -9.35 -6.05
C TYR A 138 -10.13 -10.16 -6.33
N LEU A 139 -9.45 -9.93 -7.47
CA LEU A 139 -8.18 -10.59 -7.80
C LEU A 139 -7.04 -10.03 -6.96
N GLY A 140 -7.04 -8.71 -6.71
CA GLY A 140 -6.07 -8.06 -5.83
C GLY A 140 -6.14 -8.63 -4.41
N GLU A 141 -7.34 -8.70 -3.84
CA GLU A 141 -7.59 -9.25 -2.50
C GLU A 141 -7.22 -10.75 -2.42
N ALA A 142 -7.62 -11.55 -3.42
CA ALA A 142 -7.24 -12.96 -3.48
C ALA A 142 -5.71 -13.13 -3.57
N THR A 143 -5.03 -12.27 -4.33
CA THR A 143 -3.57 -12.28 -4.45
C THR A 143 -2.92 -11.92 -3.11
N LEU A 144 -3.42 -10.89 -2.42
CA LEU A 144 -2.92 -10.47 -1.11
C LEU A 144 -2.97 -11.61 -0.09
N LEU A 145 -4.13 -12.26 0.02
CA LEU A 145 -4.33 -13.39 0.94
C LEU A 145 -3.42 -14.57 0.61
N THR A 146 -3.35 -14.96 -0.67
CA THR A 146 -2.53 -16.11 -1.10
C THR A 146 -1.03 -15.88 -0.92
N VAL A 147 -0.54 -14.65 -1.17
CA VAL A 147 0.86 -14.30 -0.92
C VAL A 147 1.20 -14.41 0.57
N PHE A 148 0.34 -13.91 1.45
CA PHE A 148 0.57 -14.01 2.89
C PHE A 148 0.51 -15.46 3.40
N ILE A 149 -0.36 -16.29 2.83
CA ILE A 149 -0.35 -17.74 3.09
C ILE A 149 0.99 -18.34 2.64
N ALA A 150 1.50 -17.98 1.46
CA ALA A 150 2.78 -18.47 0.96
C ALA A 150 3.93 -18.13 1.93
N VAL A 151 4.01 -16.89 2.39
CA VAL A 151 5.03 -16.47 3.38
C VAL A 151 4.88 -17.22 4.70
N ALA A 152 3.65 -17.39 5.18
CA ALA A 152 3.39 -18.10 6.44
C ALA A 152 3.83 -19.57 6.36
N LEU A 153 3.68 -20.22 5.20
CA LEU A 153 4.15 -21.58 4.98
C LEU A 153 5.68 -21.69 4.89
N VAL A 154 6.34 -20.71 4.26
CA VAL A 154 7.80 -20.67 4.14
C VAL A 154 8.44 -20.43 5.52
N THR A 155 7.89 -19.50 6.29
CA THR A 155 8.46 -19.06 7.58
C THR A 155 7.95 -19.86 8.79
N GLY A 156 6.89 -20.65 8.62
CA GLY A 156 6.26 -21.44 9.69
C GLY A 156 5.48 -20.59 10.70
N THR A 157 5.27 -19.29 10.44
CA THR A 157 4.56 -18.37 11.34
C THR A 157 3.67 -17.40 10.56
N ASN A 158 2.53 -17.04 11.14
CA ASN A 158 1.65 -16.01 10.57
C ASN A 158 1.90 -14.61 11.17
N ASN A 159 2.85 -14.50 12.11
CA ASN A 159 3.16 -13.23 12.75
C ASN A 159 4.18 -12.46 11.90
N PRO A 160 3.82 -11.26 11.40
CA PRO A 160 4.68 -10.52 10.49
C PRO A 160 6.02 -10.09 11.11
N TYR A 161 6.09 -9.88 12.42
CA TYR A 161 7.36 -9.51 13.09
C TYR A 161 8.31 -10.71 13.22
N ILE A 162 7.77 -11.90 13.45
CA ILE A 162 8.58 -13.12 13.62
C ILE A 162 9.17 -13.56 12.28
N THR A 163 8.49 -13.27 11.15
CA THR A 163 9.03 -13.60 9.83
C THR A 163 10.39 -12.96 9.53
N MET A 164 10.66 -11.78 10.09
CA MET A 164 11.94 -11.09 9.91
C MET A 164 13.09 -11.82 10.65
N GLU A 165 12.78 -12.54 11.72
CA GLU A 165 13.75 -13.34 12.49
C GLU A 165 13.92 -14.77 11.96
N ALA A 166 12.88 -15.31 11.30
CA ALA A 166 12.83 -16.69 10.83
C ALA A 166 13.78 -16.94 9.64
N ILE A 167 13.92 -15.98 8.72
CA ILE A 167 14.78 -16.12 7.54
C ILE A 167 16.15 -15.50 7.82
N GLN A 168 17.06 -16.29 8.41
CA GLN A 168 18.39 -15.82 8.83
C GLN A 168 19.45 -15.92 7.72
N SER A 169 19.23 -16.76 6.70
CA SER A 169 20.20 -16.94 5.62
C SER A 169 19.78 -16.18 4.35
N PRO A 170 20.68 -15.38 3.72
CA PRO A 170 20.40 -14.72 2.44
C PRO A 170 20.05 -15.71 1.31
N THR A 171 20.43 -16.97 1.46
CA THR A 171 20.17 -18.04 0.49
C THR A 171 18.70 -18.45 0.44
N GLU A 172 17.94 -18.33 1.53
CA GLU A 172 16.51 -18.63 1.56
C GLU A 172 15.69 -17.63 0.73
N TYR A 173 16.14 -16.38 0.63
CA TYR A 173 15.54 -15.36 -0.25
C TYR A 173 15.70 -15.67 -1.75
N LEU A 174 16.66 -16.52 -2.11
CA LEU A 174 16.88 -16.96 -3.49
C LEU A 174 16.07 -18.22 -3.84
N PHE A 175 15.31 -18.77 -2.88
CA PHE A 175 14.50 -19.94 -3.12
C PHE A 175 13.33 -19.61 -4.06
N LEU A 176 13.04 -20.53 -4.99
CA LEU A 176 12.07 -20.29 -6.07
C LEU A 176 10.67 -19.88 -5.57
N PRO A 177 10.08 -20.52 -4.54
CA PRO A 177 8.81 -20.07 -3.95
C PRO A 177 8.87 -18.61 -3.49
N HIS A 178 9.90 -18.23 -2.74
CA HIS A 178 10.03 -16.87 -2.22
C HIS A 178 10.12 -15.83 -3.34
N ILE A 179 10.86 -16.14 -4.41
CA ILE A 179 10.94 -15.28 -5.60
C ILE A 179 9.57 -15.11 -6.23
N THR A 180 8.82 -16.20 -6.42
CA THR A 180 7.49 -16.14 -7.05
C THR A 180 6.48 -15.36 -6.20
N ALA A 181 6.51 -15.50 -4.87
CA ALA A 181 5.70 -14.71 -3.96
C ALA A 181 6.10 -13.22 -3.97
N SER A 182 7.41 -12.93 -4.01
CA SER A 182 7.94 -11.57 -4.08
C SER A 182 7.48 -10.85 -5.35
N VAL A 183 7.54 -11.53 -6.50
CA VAL A 183 7.06 -10.98 -7.79
C VAL A 183 5.54 -10.77 -7.76
N ALA A 184 4.78 -11.74 -7.24
CA ALA A 184 3.33 -11.61 -7.09
C ALA A 184 2.95 -10.41 -6.20
N PHE A 185 3.63 -10.23 -5.07
CA PHE A 185 3.39 -9.11 -4.16
C PHE A 185 3.80 -7.77 -4.78
N PHE A 186 4.90 -7.72 -5.53
CA PHE A 186 5.30 -6.52 -6.26
C PHE A 186 4.28 -6.12 -7.33
N MET A 187 3.77 -7.09 -8.09
CA MET A 187 2.68 -6.86 -9.05
C MET A 187 1.43 -6.32 -8.36
N LEU A 188 1.02 -6.95 -7.25
CA LEU A 188 -0.10 -6.48 -6.44
C LEU A 188 0.13 -5.05 -5.91
N TRP A 189 1.33 -4.75 -5.42
CA TRP A 189 1.67 -3.42 -4.93
C TRP A 189 1.53 -2.36 -6.03
N LEU A 190 1.98 -2.63 -7.27
CA LEU A 190 1.79 -1.71 -8.40
C LEU A 190 0.31 -1.45 -8.68
N TYR A 191 -0.54 -2.49 -8.57
CA TYR A 191 -1.98 -2.35 -8.73
C TYR A 191 -2.61 -1.51 -7.61
N GLU A 192 -2.34 -1.86 -6.35
CA GLU A 192 -2.94 -1.21 -5.19
C GLU A 192 -2.52 0.26 -5.01
N THR A 193 -1.38 0.64 -5.61
CA THR A 193 -0.84 2.01 -5.59
C THR A 193 -1.16 2.82 -6.85
N GLY A 194 -1.90 2.25 -7.81
CA GLY A 194 -2.36 2.94 -9.01
C GLY A 194 -1.22 3.44 -9.91
N LYS A 195 -0.12 2.68 -9.99
CA LYS A 195 1.09 3.04 -10.75
C LYS A 195 1.02 2.52 -12.19
N LEU A 196 1.77 3.16 -13.09
CA LEU A 196 1.98 2.62 -14.44
C LEU A 196 2.66 1.24 -14.32
N PRO A 197 2.30 0.27 -15.18
CA PRO A 197 1.47 0.41 -16.39
C PRO A 197 -0.04 0.27 -16.16
N LEU A 198 -0.52 0.07 -14.93
CA LEU A 198 -1.90 -0.33 -14.66
C LEU A 198 -2.85 0.87 -14.63
N GLU A 199 -2.49 1.88 -13.85
CA GLU A 199 -3.25 3.11 -13.74
C GLU A 199 -2.34 4.31 -13.97
N SER A 200 -2.94 5.41 -14.42
CA SER A 200 -2.28 6.68 -14.62
C SER A 200 -3.21 7.77 -14.11
N SER A 201 -2.78 8.54 -13.11
CA SER A 201 -3.55 9.70 -12.65
C SER A 201 -3.64 10.75 -13.76
N GLY A 202 -4.84 11.18 -14.15
CA GLY A 202 -5.04 12.17 -15.22
C GLY A 202 -6.46 12.22 -15.80
N MET A 203 -6.68 13.10 -16.79
CA MET A 203 -7.97 13.44 -17.44
C MET A 203 -8.58 12.32 -18.32
N SER A 204 -8.32 11.04 -18.02
CA SER A 204 -8.95 9.93 -18.73
C SER A 204 -10.17 9.44 -17.96
N GLU A 205 -11.28 10.16 -18.05
CA GLU A 205 -12.54 9.85 -17.36
C GLU A 205 -12.96 8.37 -17.52
N MET A 206 -12.71 7.80 -18.71
CA MET A 206 -13.08 6.42 -19.05
C MET A 206 -12.07 5.35 -18.62
N GLY A 207 -10.91 5.74 -18.07
CA GLY A 207 -9.83 4.81 -17.69
C GLY A 207 -9.34 4.94 -16.24
N MET A 208 -10.03 5.74 -15.41
CA MET A 208 -9.80 5.85 -13.96
C MET A 208 -10.40 4.65 -13.23
N ILE A 209 -9.72 4.16 -12.19
CA ILE A 209 -10.21 3.07 -11.33
C ILE A 209 -10.26 3.57 -9.89
N ASP A 210 -9.11 3.91 -9.30
CA ASP A 210 -9.07 4.37 -7.91
C ASP A 210 -9.42 5.86 -7.81
N ASP A 211 -8.97 6.67 -8.77
CA ASP A 211 -9.23 8.12 -8.78
C ASP A 211 -10.73 8.45 -8.97
N SER A 212 -11.50 7.53 -9.56
CA SER A 212 -12.95 7.72 -9.71
C SER A 212 -13.72 7.60 -8.40
N LEU A 213 -13.20 6.88 -7.40
CA LEU A 213 -13.86 6.70 -6.10
C LEU A 213 -13.87 8.00 -5.29
N VAL A 214 -12.88 8.87 -5.51
CA VAL A 214 -12.69 10.13 -4.77
C VAL A 214 -13.24 11.36 -5.51
N TYR A 215 -13.90 11.17 -6.65
CA TYR A 215 -14.19 12.24 -7.61
C TYR A 215 -15.14 13.32 -7.06
N GLU A 216 -16.13 12.91 -6.28
CA GLU A 216 -17.15 13.79 -5.69
C GLU A 216 -16.72 14.38 -4.32
N TYR A 217 -15.58 13.94 -3.80
CA TYR A 217 -15.07 14.40 -2.51
C TYR A 217 -14.35 15.74 -2.63
N SER A 218 -14.51 16.58 -1.62
CA SER A 218 -13.80 17.85 -1.50
C SER A 218 -13.41 18.15 -0.06
N GLY A 219 -12.60 19.21 0.12
CA GLY A 219 -12.15 19.66 1.43
C GLY A 219 -11.44 18.57 2.24
N LYS A 220 -11.82 18.46 3.51
CA LYS A 220 -11.23 17.52 4.48
C LYS A 220 -11.45 16.05 4.13
N GLY A 221 -12.57 15.68 3.52
CA GLY A 221 -12.85 14.29 3.14
C GLY A 221 -11.86 13.82 2.08
N LEU A 222 -11.67 14.64 1.03
CA LEU A 222 -10.67 14.36 0.00
C LEU A 222 -9.24 14.35 0.56
N MET A 223 -8.94 15.21 1.54
CA MET A 223 -7.64 15.18 2.23
C MET A 223 -7.39 13.82 2.89
N LEU A 224 -8.35 13.33 3.68
CA LEU A 224 -8.23 12.06 4.40
C LEU A 224 -8.10 10.87 3.45
N LEU A 225 -8.88 10.84 2.37
CA LEU A 225 -8.79 9.77 1.36
C LEU A 225 -7.46 9.80 0.63
N ARG A 226 -6.94 10.97 0.24
CA ARG A 226 -5.62 11.08 -0.40
C ARG A 226 -4.49 10.69 0.55
N TRP A 227 -4.56 11.13 1.80
CA TRP A 227 -3.57 10.74 2.81
C TRP A 227 -3.66 9.24 3.09
N GLY A 228 -4.87 8.68 3.18
CA GLY A 228 -5.11 7.25 3.31
C GLY A 228 -4.48 6.46 2.16
N SER A 229 -4.64 6.88 0.91
CA SER A 229 -3.97 6.25 -0.23
C SER A 229 -2.43 6.30 -0.14
N TYR A 230 -1.86 7.41 0.36
CA TYR A 230 -0.42 7.49 0.63
C TYR A 230 0.01 6.52 1.72
N VAL A 231 -0.74 6.44 2.82
CA VAL A 231 -0.49 5.51 3.93
C VAL A 231 -0.60 4.07 3.45
N LYS A 232 -1.66 3.70 2.75
CA LYS A 232 -1.84 2.37 2.14
C LYS A 232 -0.64 1.98 1.27
N SER A 233 -0.23 2.89 0.38
CA SER A 233 0.93 2.67 -0.50
C SER A 233 2.21 2.44 0.30
N TYR A 234 2.41 3.24 1.35
CA TYR A 234 3.57 3.11 2.25
C TYR A 234 3.53 1.83 3.06
N LEU A 235 2.39 1.40 3.58
CA LEU A 235 2.26 0.17 4.34
C LEU A 235 2.59 -1.05 3.47
N LEU A 236 1.93 -1.17 2.31
CA LEU A 236 2.16 -2.30 1.40
C LEU A 236 3.60 -2.31 0.85
N GLY A 237 4.15 -1.16 0.45
CA GLY A 237 5.53 -1.09 -0.04
C GLY A 237 6.56 -1.38 1.05
N SER A 238 6.24 -1.09 2.30
CA SER A 238 7.10 -1.43 3.43
C SER A 238 7.06 -2.92 3.74
N VAL A 239 5.90 -3.56 3.64
CA VAL A 239 5.81 -5.03 3.70
C VAL A 239 6.64 -5.67 2.60
N LEU A 240 6.56 -5.15 1.36
CA LEU A 240 7.39 -5.63 0.26
C LEU A 240 8.89 -5.54 0.61
N LEU A 241 9.33 -4.40 1.14
CA LEU A 241 10.73 -4.18 1.47
C LEU A 241 11.20 -5.04 2.65
N ASN A 242 10.43 -5.11 3.73
CA ASN A 242 10.82 -5.76 4.97
C ASN A 242 10.62 -7.28 4.96
N VAL A 243 9.60 -7.79 4.27
CA VAL A 243 9.27 -9.22 4.25
C VAL A 243 9.86 -9.92 3.03
N PHE A 244 9.88 -9.27 1.86
CA PHE A 244 10.22 -9.94 0.61
C PHE A 244 11.63 -9.61 0.08
N LEU A 245 12.08 -8.36 0.17
CA LEU A 245 13.29 -7.93 -0.53
C LEU A 245 14.53 -7.79 0.36
N ILE A 246 14.43 -6.99 1.43
CA ILE A 246 15.56 -6.50 2.22
C ILE A 246 15.12 -6.39 3.70
N PRO A 247 14.96 -7.50 4.45
CA PRO A 247 14.65 -7.47 5.89
C PRO A 247 15.78 -6.88 6.74
N TRP A 248 17.02 -6.90 6.25
CA TRP A 248 18.22 -6.62 7.04
C TRP A 248 18.44 -5.14 7.36
N GLY A 249 19.27 -4.90 8.37
CA GLY A 249 19.81 -3.58 8.73
C GLY A 249 19.01 -2.79 9.75
N MET A 250 17.93 -3.35 10.30
CA MET A 250 17.10 -2.70 11.32
C MET A 250 17.65 -2.93 12.73
N GLN A 251 17.42 -1.98 13.63
CA GLN A 251 17.98 -1.97 14.99
C GLN A 251 16.90 -1.96 16.06
N THR A 252 17.12 -2.69 17.15
CA THR A 252 16.15 -2.79 18.24
C THR A 252 16.36 -1.71 19.32
N GLY A 253 15.30 -1.44 20.08
CA GLY A 253 15.23 -0.42 21.12
C GLY A 253 14.89 0.99 20.60
N VAL A 254 14.62 1.92 21.52
CA VAL A 254 14.15 3.28 21.21
C VAL A 254 15.08 4.07 20.28
N LEU A 255 16.39 3.99 20.50
CA LEU A 255 17.38 4.62 19.61
C LEU A 255 17.44 3.93 18.24
N GLY A 256 17.27 2.60 18.22
CA GLY A 256 17.13 1.81 17.00
C GLY A 256 15.90 2.23 16.19
N ALA A 257 14.74 2.38 16.84
CA ALA A 257 13.52 2.86 16.19
C ALA A 257 13.69 4.23 15.50
N MET A 258 14.47 5.14 16.08
CA MET A 258 14.78 6.42 15.44
C MET A 258 15.72 6.25 14.24
N ALA A 259 16.73 5.39 14.35
CA ALA A 259 17.64 5.07 13.25
C ALA A 259 16.92 4.36 12.09
N ASP A 260 15.96 3.50 12.41
CA ASP A 260 15.21 2.71 11.45
C ASP A 260 14.31 3.56 10.56
N VAL A 261 13.84 4.72 11.02
CA VAL A 261 13.18 5.72 10.15
C VAL A 261 14.09 6.09 8.98
N GLY A 262 15.39 6.32 9.24
CA GLY A 262 16.38 6.64 8.23
C GLY A 262 16.72 5.46 7.32
N ILE A 263 16.86 4.26 7.90
CA ILE A 263 17.10 3.02 7.14
C ILE A 263 15.92 2.75 6.21
N MET A 264 14.70 2.88 6.70
CA MET A 264 13.49 2.64 5.92
C MET A 264 13.32 3.65 4.80
N PHE A 265 13.67 4.91 5.06
CA PHE A 265 13.74 5.94 4.02
C PHE A 265 14.69 5.54 2.88
N LEU A 266 15.88 5.01 3.20
CA LEU A 266 16.83 4.53 2.21
C LEU A 266 16.30 3.30 1.43
N LYS A 267 15.70 2.32 2.11
CA LYS A 267 15.07 1.16 1.44
C LYS A 267 14.00 1.60 0.45
N TRP A 268 13.18 2.57 0.84
CA TRP A 268 12.15 3.14 -0.03
C TRP A 268 12.72 3.87 -1.25
N LEU A 269 13.85 4.57 -1.14
CA LEU A 269 14.49 5.19 -2.30
C LEU A 269 14.83 4.15 -3.37
N VAL A 270 15.21 2.93 -2.98
CA VAL A 270 15.46 1.81 -3.92
C VAL A 270 14.17 1.42 -4.64
N LEU A 271 13.08 1.22 -3.90
CA LEU A 271 11.78 0.90 -4.50
C LEU A 271 11.29 2.02 -5.43
N LEU A 272 11.52 3.29 -5.06
CA LEU A 272 11.18 4.42 -5.91
C LEU A 272 12.01 4.44 -7.20
N MET A 273 13.31 4.15 -7.15
CA MET A 273 14.14 4.07 -8.37
C MET A 273 13.62 3.00 -9.33
N ILE A 274 13.26 1.81 -8.82
CA ILE A 274 12.65 0.75 -9.62
C ILE A 274 11.32 1.24 -10.23
N THR A 275 10.48 1.86 -9.42
CA THR A 275 9.17 2.39 -9.84
C THR A 275 9.32 3.44 -10.93
N VAL A 276 10.28 4.38 -10.80
CA VAL A 276 10.55 5.41 -11.80
C VAL A 276 10.91 4.77 -13.15
N VAL A 277 11.81 3.79 -13.15
CA VAL A 277 12.21 3.09 -14.38
C VAL A 277 11.00 2.45 -15.05
N ILE A 278 10.13 1.78 -14.29
CA ILE A 278 8.91 1.16 -14.81
C ILE A 278 7.97 2.22 -15.40
N GLU A 279 7.67 3.27 -14.64
CA GLU A 279 6.71 4.29 -15.06
C GLU A 279 7.19 5.13 -16.26
N THR A 280 8.50 5.33 -16.42
CA THR A 280 9.04 6.07 -17.57
C THR A 280 9.28 5.19 -18.80
N SER A 281 9.33 3.87 -18.63
CA SER A 281 9.63 2.92 -19.72
C SER A 281 8.38 2.22 -20.27
N LEU A 282 7.33 2.06 -19.45
CA LEU A 282 6.12 1.33 -19.82
C LEU A 282 4.97 2.28 -20.12
N ALA A 283 4.22 1.95 -21.18
CA ALA A 283 2.97 2.63 -21.49
C ALA A 283 1.80 2.05 -20.68
N LYS A 284 0.75 2.86 -20.50
CA LYS A 284 -0.50 2.45 -19.85
C LYS A 284 -1.14 1.26 -20.58
N PHE A 285 -1.52 0.22 -19.84
CA PHE A 285 -2.28 -0.89 -20.35
C PHE A 285 -3.73 -0.51 -20.66
N ARG A 286 -4.33 -1.25 -21.60
CA ARG A 286 -5.78 -1.19 -21.81
C ARG A 286 -6.49 -1.77 -20.59
N LEU A 287 -7.67 -1.25 -20.25
CA LEU A 287 -8.43 -1.62 -19.05
C LEU A 287 -8.56 -3.15 -18.86
N PHE A 288 -8.92 -3.89 -19.91
CA PHE A 288 -9.07 -5.35 -19.83
C PHE A 288 -7.76 -6.12 -19.58
N LYS A 289 -6.60 -5.52 -19.86
CA LYS A 289 -5.28 -6.14 -19.58
C LYS A 289 -4.87 -6.03 -18.11
N ILE A 290 -5.55 -5.21 -17.32
CA ILE A 290 -5.35 -5.14 -15.87
C ILE A 290 -5.80 -6.46 -15.23
N GLN A 291 -6.89 -7.06 -15.71
CA GLN A 291 -7.34 -8.36 -15.26
C GLN A 291 -6.29 -9.45 -15.53
N ASP A 292 -5.77 -9.52 -16.76
CA ASP A 292 -4.70 -10.47 -17.13
C ASP A 292 -3.49 -10.32 -16.21
N PHE A 293 -3.07 -9.09 -15.92
CA PHE A 293 -1.96 -8.80 -15.02
C PHE A 293 -2.20 -9.33 -13.59
N LEU A 294 -3.40 -9.11 -13.04
CA LEU A 294 -3.77 -9.60 -11.71
C LEU A 294 -3.94 -11.12 -11.66
N ILE A 295 -4.44 -11.74 -12.73
CA ILE A 295 -4.50 -13.21 -12.85
C ILE A 295 -3.08 -13.78 -12.80
N VAL A 296 -2.12 -13.18 -13.49
CA VAL A 296 -0.72 -13.62 -13.44
C VAL A 296 -0.15 -13.47 -12.02
N ALA A 297 -0.43 -12.37 -11.34
CA ALA A 297 0.00 -12.18 -9.94
C ALA A 297 -0.59 -13.27 -9.02
N LEU A 298 -1.88 -13.59 -9.17
CA LEU A 298 -2.55 -14.65 -8.42
C LEU A 298 -1.99 -16.04 -8.74
N VAL A 299 -1.70 -16.33 -10.00
CA VAL A 299 -1.11 -17.61 -10.39
C VAL A 299 0.29 -17.76 -9.80
N LEU A 300 1.10 -16.70 -9.80
CA LEU A 300 2.43 -16.71 -9.18
C LEU A 300 2.36 -16.93 -7.68
N SER A 301 1.40 -16.32 -6.98
CA SER A 301 1.22 -16.53 -5.54
C SER A 301 0.77 -17.95 -5.21
N VAL A 302 -0.18 -18.51 -5.96
CA VAL A 302 -0.61 -19.90 -5.82
C VAL A 302 0.53 -20.87 -6.15
N PHE A 303 1.31 -20.58 -7.19
CA PHE A 303 2.47 -21.40 -7.55
C PHE A 303 3.53 -21.40 -6.43
N SER A 304 3.75 -20.27 -5.77
CA SER A 304 4.61 -20.21 -4.57
C SER A 304 4.12 -21.16 -3.47
N VAL A 305 2.81 -21.19 -3.19
CA VAL A 305 2.22 -22.09 -2.18
C VAL A 305 2.47 -23.54 -2.56
N ILE A 306 2.16 -23.92 -3.81
CA ILE A 306 2.33 -25.29 -4.30
C ILE A 306 3.80 -25.72 -4.19
N LEU A 307 4.73 -24.89 -4.69
CA LEU A 307 6.15 -25.21 -4.63
C LEU A 307 6.63 -25.38 -3.19
N THR A 308 6.21 -24.50 -2.27
CA THR A 308 6.57 -24.59 -0.85
C THR A 308 6.12 -25.93 -0.26
N VAL A 309 4.88 -26.34 -0.51
CA VAL A 309 4.34 -27.61 0.00
C VAL A 309 5.05 -28.81 -0.62
N THR A 310 5.39 -28.76 -1.91
CA THR A 310 6.03 -29.89 -2.61
C THR A 310 7.53 -30.04 -2.31
N LEU A 311 8.22 -28.94 -2.00
CA LEU A 311 9.67 -28.94 -1.77
C LEU A 311 10.04 -29.10 -0.30
N ASN A 312 9.14 -28.70 0.62
CA ASN A 312 9.33 -28.84 2.07
C ASN A 312 8.56 -30.03 2.69
N GLY A 313 7.75 -30.75 1.90
CA GLY A 313 7.08 -31.99 2.30
C GLY A 313 7.88 -33.23 1.88
#